data_AF-A0A3D5RHH1-F1
#
_entry.id   AF-A0A3D5RHH1-F1
#
_cell.length_a   1.000
_cell.length_b   1.000
_cell.length_c   1.000
_cell.angle_alpha   90.00
_cell.angle_beta   90.00
_cell.angle_gamma   90.00
#
_symmetry.space_group_name_H-M   'P 1'
#
loop_
_entity.id
_entity.type
_entity.pdbx_description
1 polymer ?
#
loop_
_entity_poly.entity_id
_entity_poly.type
_entity_poly.pdbx_seq_one_letter_code
_entity_poly.pdbx_strand_id
1 'polypeptide(L)'
;MLTDNEKIVIKQFQKTSIPSVYKLDDTDNILYIEHVDFDLCNILLKNKKMNIEYVQSEFKEYAKFLEQLDISSYDNDAKKYLVLLTEVINTFLRNNLL
;
A
#
# COMPACT_ATOMS: atom_id res chain seq x y z
N MET A 1 -14.61 6.65 7.88
CA MET A 1 -13.87 7.02 9.10
C MET A 1 -13.16 5.77 9.56
N LEU A 2 -11.84 5.84 9.71
CA LEU A 2 -11.04 4.66 10.04
C LEU A 2 -11.40 4.07 11.41
N THR A 3 -11.54 2.75 11.42
CA THR A 3 -11.57 1.94 12.64
C THR A 3 -10.21 1.96 13.33
N ASP A 4 -10.17 1.59 14.62
CA ASP A 4 -8.90 1.56 15.35
C ASP A 4 -7.95 0.48 14.84
N ASN A 5 -8.49 -0.65 14.36
CA ASN A 5 -7.70 -1.69 13.70
C ASN A 5 -7.04 -1.17 12.42
N GLU A 6 -7.78 -0.45 11.56
CA GLU A 6 -7.22 0.13 10.34
C GLU A 6 -6.08 1.13 10.64
N LYS A 7 -6.24 1.95 11.69
CA LYS A 7 -5.16 2.87 12.13
C LYS A 7 -3.93 2.11 12.63
N ILE A 8 -4.11 0.97 13.30
CA ILE A 8 -3.01 0.11 13.77
C ILE A 8 -2.25 -0.47 12.58
N VAL A 9 -2.97 -1.02 11.60
CA VAL A 9 -2.37 -1.59 10.38
C VAL A 9 -1.58 -0.54 9.62
N ILE A 10 -2.16 0.65 9.38
CA ILE A 10 -1.47 1.76 8.71
C ILE A 10 -0.18 2.11 9.46
N LYS A 11 -0.24 2.31 10.78
CA LYS A 11 0.95 2.64 11.57
C LYS A 11 1.97 1.51 11.61
N GLN A 12 1.54 0.25 11.53
CA GLN A 12 2.43 -0.89 11.45
C GLN A 12 3.15 -0.92 10.10
N PHE A 13 2.44 -0.68 9.00
CA PHE A 13 3.03 -0.57 7.67
C PHE A 13 4.13 0.51 7.63
N GLN A 14 3.84 1.74 8.08
CA GLN A 14 4.81 2.86 8.10
C GLN A 14 6.05 2.60 8.98
N LYS A 15 5.95 1.70 9.97
CA LYS A 15 7.07 1.31 10.85
C LYS A 15 7.85 0.11 10.32
N THR A 16 7.26 -0.65 9.42
CA THR A 16 7.88 -1.86 8.89
C THR A 16 8.90 -1.43 7.84
N SER A 17 10.15 -1.87 8.01
CA SER A 17 11.20 -1.56 7.03
C SER A 17 10.87 -2.20 5.69
N ILE A 18 11.01 -1.43 4.61
CA ILE A 18 10.86 -1.93 3.24
C ILE A 18 11.89 -3.07 3.02
N PRO A 19 11.43 -4.29 2.71
CA PRO A 19 12.31 -5.43 2.45
C PRO A 19 13.28 -5.15 1.31
N SER A 20 14.51 -5.67 1.40
CA SER A 20 15.55 -5.43 0.40
C SER A 20 15.20 -5.94 -0.99
N VAL A 21 14.38 -7.00 -1.09
CA VAL A 21 13.94 -7.54 -2.38
C VAL A 21 13.27 -6.47 -3.25
N TYR A 22 12.47 -5.58 -2.65
CA TYR A 22 11.84 -4.47 -3.38
C TYR A 22 12.82 -3.36 -3.77
N LYS A 23 13.98 -3.27 -3.12
CA LYS A 23 15.02 -2.27 -3.45
C LYS A 23 15.95 -2.74 -4.57
N LEU A 24 16.02 -4.05 -4.76
CA LEU A 24 16.81 -4.71 -5.80
C LEU A 24 15.95 -5.08 -7.01
N ASP A 25 14.63 -4.93 -6.86
CA ASP A 25 13.65 -4.99 -7.94
C ASP A 25 13.94 -3.88 -8.96
N ASP A 26 14.00 -4.25 -10.25
CA ASP A 26 14.26 -3.36 -11.37
C ASP A 26 12.98 -2.78 -12.01
N THR A 27 11.83 -2.99 -11.36
CA THR A 27 10.52 -2.48 -11.75
C THR A 27 10.12 -1.20 -10.99
N ASP A 28 8.94 -0.66 -11.30
CA ASP A 28 8.38 0.52 -10.64
C ASP A 28 7.83 0.21 -9.22
N ASN A 29 7.97 -1.03 -8.73
CA ASN A 29 7.36 -1.49 -7.48
C ASN A 29 7.79 -0.67 -6.26
N ILE A 30 9.07 -0.26 -6.19
CA ILE A 30 9.57 0.55 -5.07
C ILE A 30 8.92 1.94 -5.03
N LEU A 31 8.71 2.55 -6.19
CA LEU A 31 8.08 3.87 -6.30
C LEU A 31 6.63 3.82 -5.84
N TYR A 32 5.92 2.75 -6.19
CA TYR A 32 4.55 2.52 -5.73
C TYR A 32 4.50 2.32 -4.21
N ILE A 33 5.41 1.51 -3.64
CA ILE A 33 5.50 1.31 -2.18
C ILE A 33 5.74 2.64 -1.45
N GLU A 34 6.66 3.46 -1.94
CA GLU A 34 6.94 4.79 -1.37
C GLU A 34 5.71 5.71 -1.45
N HIS A 35 4.99 5.72 -2.58
CA HIS A 35 3.74 6.46 -2.71
C HIS A 35 2.72 6.05 -1.64
N VAL A 36 2.54 4.75 -1.41
CA VAL A 36 1.58 4.26 -0.42
C VAL A 36 1.97 4.68 1.00
N ASP A 37 3.25 4.64 1.35
CA ASP A 37 3.75 5.02 2.68
C ASP A 37 3.60 6.53 2.94
N PHE A 38 4.00 7.38 1.97
CA PHE A 38 4.04 8.82 2.18
C PHE A 38 2.70 9.51 1.91
N ASP A 39 1.99 9.12 0.86
CA ASP A 39 0.77 9.81 0.43
C ASP A 39 -0.49 9.13 0.96
N LEU A 40 -0.71 7.86 0.63
CA LEU A 40 -1.98 7.20 0.95
C LEU A 40 -2.18 7.02 2.45
N CYS A 41 -1.15 6.58 3.17
CA CYS A 41 -1.21 6.43 4.62
C CYS A 41 -1.52 7.79 5.30
N ASN A 42 -0.95 8.88 4.81
CA ASN A 42 -1.20 10.23 5.32
C ASN A 42 -2.63 10.71 5.02
N ILE A 43 -3.13 10.45 3.81
CA ILE A 43 -4.52 10.73 3.40
C ILE A 43 -5.50 9.99 4.32
N LEU A 44 -5.27 8.70 4.55
CA LEU A 44 -6.08 7.84 5.40
C LEU A 44 -6.10 8.34 6.85
N LEU A 45 -4.92 8.60 7.44
CA LEU A 45 -4.81 9.07 8.83
C LEU A 45 -5.43 10.44 9.06
N LYS A 46 -5.44 11.31 8.03
CA LYS A 46 -6.14 12.61 8.05
C LYS A 46 -7.64 12.49 7.75
N ASN A 47 -8.15 11.28 7.49
CA ASN A 47 -9.54 11.01 7.13
C ASN A 47 -10.02 11.86 5.94
N LYS A 48 -9.14 12.05 4.95
CA LYS A 48 -9.40 12.89 3.78
C LYS A 48 -9.99 12.03 2.66
N LYS A 49 -11.20 12.37 2.20
CA LYS A 49 -11.80 11.71 1.03
C LYS A 49 -11.17 12.24 -0.26
N MET A 50 -10.92 11.32 -1.19
CA MET A 50 -10.39 11.60 -2.52
C MET A 50 -11.52 11.61 -3.55
N ASN A 51 -11.29 12.28 -4.67
CA ASN A 51 -12.23 12.23 -5.79
C ASN A 51 -12.18 10.83 -6.45
N ILE A 52 -13.26 10.47 -7.15
CA ILE A 52 -13.40 9.13 -7.74
C ILE A 52 -12.33 8.84 -8.81
N GLU A 53 -11.90 9.86 -9.55
CA GLU A 53 -10.87 9.75 -10.59
C GLU A 53 -9.51 9.34 -9.99
N TYR A 54 -9.12 9.95 -8.88
CA TYR A 54 -7.91 9.61 -8.14
C TYR A 54 -7.99 8.17 -7.63
N VAL A 55 -9.12 7.77 -7.05
CA VAL A 55 -9.30 6.40 -6.54
C VAL A 55 -9.21 5.36 -7.66
N GLN A 56 -9.77 5.65 -8.83
CA GLN A 56 -9.65 4.79 -10.01
C GLN A 56 -8.22 4.74 -10.54
N SER A 57 -7.48 5.86 -10.49
CA SER A 57 -6.06 5.90 -10.84
C SER A 57 -5.25 5.02 -9.88
N GLU A 58 -5.49 5.14 -8.57
CA GLU A 58 -4.81 4.34 -7.56
C GLU A 58 -5.05 2.84 -7.75
N PHE A 59 -6.29 2.45 -8.05
CA PHE A 59 -6.62 1.05 -8.33
C PHE A 59 -5.87 0.49 -9.54
N LYS A 60 -5.63 1.32 -10.58
CA LYS A 60 -4.84 0.92 -11.76
C LYS A 60 -3.36 0.77 -11.44
N GLU A 61 -2.79 1.72 -10.69
CA GLU A 61 -1.39 1.63 -10.25
C GLU A 61 -1.18 0.40 -9.36
N TYR A 62 -2.14 0.10 -8.47
CA TYR A 62 -2.08 -1.12 -7.67
C TYR A 62 -2.12 -2.39 -8.52
N ALA A 63 -2.98 -2.44 -9.54
CA ALA A 63 -3.04 -3.57 -10.46
C ALA A 63 -1.71 -3.76 -11.21
N LYS A 64 -1.10 -2.66 -11.69
CA LYS A 64 0.21 -2.67 -12.33
C LYS A 64 1.31 -3.19 -11.39
N PHE A 65 1.31 -2.73 -10.13
CA PHE A 65 2.22 -3.25 -9.09
C PHE A 65 2.09 -4.77 -8.93
N LEU A 66 0.86 -5.29 -8.87
CA LEU A 66 0.62 -6.74 -8.74
C LEU A 66 1.07 -7.53 -9.97
N GLU A 67 0.94 -6.98 -11.18
CA GLU A 67 1.40 -7.61 -12.43
C GLU A 67 2.93 -7.71 -12.50
N GLN A 68 3.64 -6.76 -11.90
CA GLN A 68 5.11 -6.70 -11.87
C GLN A 68 5.72 -7.51 -10.71
N LEU A 69 4.91 -8.03 -9.80
CA LEU A 69 5.36 -8.66 -8.57
C LEU A 69 5.88 -10.09 -8.79
N ASP A 70 7.17 -10.34 -8.53
CA ASP A 70 7.72 -11.70 -8.45
C ASP A 70 7.88 -12.18 -6.99
N ILE A 71 6.86 -12.90 -6.50
CA ILE A 71 6.85 -13.42 -5.12
C ILE A 71 7.68 -14.69 -4.92
N SER A 72 8.24 -15.28 -5.98
CA SER A 72 8.96 -16.56 -5.90
C SER A 72 10.20 -16.48 -5.01
N SER A 73 10.81 -15.29 -4.94
CA SER A 73 12.01 -14.98 -4.17
C SER A 73 11.73 -14.46 -2.74
N TYR A 74 10.45 -14.30 -2.36
CA TYR A 74 10.10 -13.62 -1.12
C TYR A 74 10.31 -14.51 0.11
N ASP A 75 11.10 -13.99 1.05
CA ASP A 75 11.15 -14.50 2.41
C ASP A 75 9.87 -14.17 3.21
N ASN A 76 9.84 -14.59 4.47
CA ASN A 76 8.67 -14.38 5.32
C ASN A 76 8.42 -12.90 5.64
N ASP A 77 9.45 -12.08 5.67
CA ASP A 77 9.32 -10.67 6.01
C ASP A 77 8.82 -9.86 4.81
N ALA A 78 9.29 -10.18 3.59
CA ALA A 78 8.75 -9.67 2.34
C ALA A 78 7.27 -10.03 2.15
N LYS A 79 6.88 -11.26 2.49
CA LYS A 79 5.47 -11.70 2.47
C LYS A 79 4.61 -10.94 3.47
N LYS A 80 5.07 -10.78 4.72
CA LYS A 80 4.34 -9.98 5.73
C LYS A 80 4.19 -8.53 5.30
N TYR A 81 5.23 -7.95 4.71
CA TYR A 81 5.19 -6.59 4.20
C TYR A 81 4.13 -6.44 3.10
N LEU A 82 4.08 -7.38 2.15
CA LEU A 82 3.07 -7.41 1.09
C LEU A 82 1.64 -7.51 1.64
N VAL A 83 1.44 -8.32 2.68
CA VAL A 83 0.13 -8.43 3.37
C VAL A 83 -0.26 -7.08 3.97
N LEU A 84 0.65 -6.41 4.68
CA LEU A 84 0.38 -5.08 5.26
C LEU A 84 0.06 -4.05 4.18
N LEU A 85 0.83 -4.00 3.09
CA LEU A 85 0.58 -3.13 1.94
C LEU A 85 -0.83 -3.36 1.38
N THR A 86 -1.19 -4.62 1.16
CA THR A 86 -2.51 -5.02 0.64
C THR A 86 -3.64 -4.57 1.56
N GLU A 87 -3.46 -4.69 2.88
CA GLU A 87 -4.45 -4.22 3.86
C GLU A 87 -4.61 -2.70 3.86
N VAL A 88 -3.51 -1.94 3.71
CA VAL A 88 -3.55 -0.48 3.56
C VAL A 88 -4.31 -0.08 2.30
N ILE A 89 -4.02 -0.69 1.15
CA ILE A 89 -4.72 -0.40 -0.12
C ILE A 89 -6.21 -0.73 -0.01
N ASN A 90 -6.56 -1.89 0.54
CA ASN A 90 -7.96 -2.25 0.75
C ASN A 90 -8.67 -1.26 1.68
N THR A 91 -7.98 -0.74 2.69
CA THR A 91 -8.51 0.29 3.59
C THR A 91 -8.73 1.62 2.85
N PHE A 92 -7.79 2.03 2.00
CA PHE A 92 -7.92 3.19 1.12
C PHE A 92 -9.14 3.07 0.21
N LEU A 93 -9.27 1.96 -0.51
CA LEU A 93 -10.37 1.72 -1.45
C LEU A 93 -11.72 1.72 -0.73
N ARG A 94 -11.86 0.99 0.39
CA ARG A 94 -13.11 0.97 1.17
C ARG A 94 -13.53 2.34 1.67
N ASN A 95 -12.60 3.18 2.12
CA ASN A 95 -12.93 4.48 2.70
C ASN A 95 -13.19 5.58 1.65
N ASN A 96 -12.87 5.33 0.37
CA ASN A 96 -13.03 6.31 -0.71
C ASN A 96 -14.03 5.88 -1.80
N LEU A 97 -14.31 4.58 -1.96
CA LEU A 97 -15.35 4.06 -2.86
C LEU A 97 -16.74 3.97 -2.20
N LEU A 98 -16.79 3.86 -0.88
CA LEU A 98 -18.02 3.85 -0.07
C LEU A 98 -18.27 5.22 0.60
#